data_AF-C9JDY5-F1
#
_entry.id   AF-C9JDY5-F1
#
_cell.length_a   1.000
_cell.length_b   1.000
_cell.length_c   1.000
_cell.angle_alpha   90.00
_cell.angle_beta   90.00
_cell.angle_gamma   90.00
#
_symmetry.space_group_name_H-M   'P 1'
#
loop_
_entity.id
_entity.type
_entity.pdbx_description
1 polymer ?
#
loop_
_entity_poly.entity_id
_entity_poly.type
_entity_poly.pdbx_seq_one_letter_code
_entity_poly.pdbx_strand_id
1 'polypeptide(L)'
;MAFLGLFSLLVLQSMATGATFPEEAIADLSVNMYNRLRATGEDENILFSPLSIALAMGMMELGAQGSTQKEIRHSMGYDSLKNGEEFSFLKEFSNMVTAKESQYVMKIANSLFVQNGFHVNEEFLQMMKKYFNAAVNHVDFSQNVAVANYINKWVENNTNNLVKDLVSPRDFDAATYLALINAVYFKGNWKSQFRPENTRTFSFTKDDESEVQIPMMYQQGEFYYGEFSDGSNEAGGIYQVLEIP
;
A
#
# COMPACT_ATOMS: atom_id res chain seq x y z
N MET A 1 34.91 5.42 -37.81
CA MET A 1 33.77 4.50 -37.63
C MET A 1 33.07 4.88 -36.36
N ALA A 2 31.95 5.59 -36.48
CA ALA A 2 31.11 5.98 -35.36
C ALA A 2 30.22 4.80 -34.97
N PHE A 3 30.26 4.39 -33.71
CA PHE A 3 29.22 3.53 -33.13
C PHE A 3 28.49 4.35 -32.07
N LEU A 4 27.34 4.89 -32.51
CA LEU A 4 26.28 5.42 -31.65
C LEU A 4 25.65 4.23 -30.92
N GLY A 5 26.00 4.03 -29.65
CA GLY A 5 25.31 3.12 -28.75
C GLY A 5 24.25 3.91 -27.98
N LEU A 6 22.97 3.68 -28.31
CA LEU A 6 21.83 4.28 -27.64
C LEU A 6 21.85 3.94 -26.13
N PHE A 7 22.06 4.97 -25.31
CA PHE A 7 21.70 4.97 -23.90
C PHE A 7 20.19 4.80 -23.79
N SER A 8 19.73 3.61 -23.44
CA SER A 8 18.38 3.40 -22.92
C SER A 8 18.43 3.72 -21.43
N LEU A 9 18.35 5.02 -21.10
CA LEU A 9 17.88 5.47 -19.80
C LEU A 9 16.46 4.89 -19.65
N LEU A 10 16.29 3.89 -18.79
CA LEU A 10 15.01 3.64 -18.13
C LEU A 10 14.83 4.72 -17.05
N VAL A 11 14.71 5.95 -17.51
CA VAL A 11 13.89 6.93 -16.82
C VAL A 11 12.49 6.37 -16.95
N LEU A 12 11.80 6.10 -15.83
CA LEU A 12 10.35 6.10 -15.85
C LEU A 12 9.96 7.39 -16.56
N GLN A 13 9.63 7.31 -17.84
CA GLN A 13 9.01 8.42 -18.53
C GLN A 13 7.71 8.61 -17.79
N SER A 14 7.72 9.59 -16.88
CA SER A 14 6.57 10.43 -16.58
C SER A 14 5.97 10.74 -17.94
N MET A 15 4.98 9.94 -18.35
CA MET A 15 4.05 10.38 -19.36
C MET A 15 3.43 11.61 -18.73
N ALA A 16 3.82 12.77 -19.24
CA ALA A 16 3.25 14.04 -18.89
C ALA A 16 1.77 14.04 -19.35
N THR A 17 0.91 13.38 -18.59
CA THR A 17 -0.49 13.73 -18.47
C THR A 17 -0.50 15.00 -17.64
N GLY A 18 -1.06 16.09 -18.19
CA GLY A 18 -0.98 17.45 -17.67
C GLY A 18 -1.69 17.72 -16.34
N ALA A 19 -1.59 16.81 -15.38
CA ALA A 19 -1.91 17.02 -13.98
C ALA A 19 -0.66 16.65 -13.17
N THR A 20 0.17 17.64 -12.88
CA THR A 20 1.24 17.53 -11.87
C THR A 20 0.60 17.40 -10.50
N PHE A 21 0.17 16.20 -10.16
CA PHE A 21 0.03 15.80 -8.77
C PHE A 21 1.43 15.52 -8.24
N PRO A 22 1.82 15.98 -7.03
CA PRO A 22 3.14 15.70 -6.52
C PRO A 22 3.25 14.20 -6.23
N GLU A 23 4.09 13.45 -6.95
CA GLU A 23 4.57 12.13 -6.49
C GLU A 23 5.09 12.20 -5.04
N GLU A 24 5.55 13.39 -4.63
CA GLU A 24 5.93 13.72 -3.26
C GLU A 24 4.80 13.46 -2.25
N ALA A 25 3.52 13.64 -2.58
CA ALA A 25 2.43 13.48 -1.60
C ALA A 25 2.28 12.04 -1.11
N ILE A 26 2.45 11.04 -2.00
CA ILE A 26 2.39 9.63 -1.60
C ILE A 26 3.67 9.20 -0.86
N ALA A 27 4.82 9.78 -1.23
CA ALA A 27 6.09 9.56 -0.53
C ALA A 27 6.06 10.16 0.88
N ASP A 28 5.60 11.40 1.03
CA ASP A 28 5.43 12.08 2.31
C ASP A 28 4.43 11.35 3.21
N LEU A 29 3.31 10.89 2.64
CA LEU A 29 2.37 10.03 3.36
C LEU A 29 3.08 8.78 3.89
N SER A 30 3.86 8.09 3.05
CA SER A 30 4.63 6.90 3.44
C SER A 30 5.57 7.19 4.61
N VAL A 31 6.39 8.23 4.50
CA VAL A 31 7.39 8.56 5.54
C VAL A 31 6.69 8.98 6.84
N ASN A 32 5.66 9.81 6.76
CA ASN A 32 4.90 10.27 7.93
C ASN A 32 4.22 9.09 8.65
N MET A 33 3.61 8.18 7.90
CA MET A 33 3.00 6.97 8.47
C MET A 33 4.02 6.03 9.07
N TYR A 34 5.16 5.80 8.41
CA TYR A 34 6.24 4.99 8.95
C TYR A 34 6.74 5.55 10.28
N ASN A 35 7.01 6.86 10.34
CA ASN A 35 7.44 7.54 11.56
C ASN A 35 6.40 7.40 12.68
N ARG A 36 5.10 7.51 12.35
CA ARG A 36 4.03 7.32 13.33
C ARG A 36 3.97 5.88 13.84
N LEU A 37 4.02 4.89 12.95
CA LEU A 37 3.97 3.48 13.31
C LEU A 37 5.18 3.08 14.16
N ARG A 38 6.38 3.51 13.77
CA ARG A 38 7.61 3.32 14.55
C ARG A 38 7.52 3.93 15.94
N ALA A 39 6.95 5.14 16.06
CA ALA A 39 6.79 5.79 17.36
C ALA A 39 5.82 5.08 18.32
N THR A 40 4.96 4.19 17.81
CA THR A 40 3.97 3.45 18.62
C THR A 40 4.21 1.94 18.68
N GLY A 41 5.03 1.40 17.78
CA GLY A 41 5.18 -0.03 17.52
C GLY A 41 6.37 -0.68 18.19
N GLU A 42 7.11 0.06 19.03
CA GLU A 42 8.35 -0.42 19.67
C GLU A 42 9.27 -1.11 18.64
N ASP A 43 9.75 -2.32 18.96
CA ASP A 43 10.67 -3.10 18.12
C ASP A 43 9.94 -4.16 17.24
N GLU A 44 8.64 -3.98 17.01
CA GLU A 44 7.86 -4.88 16.15
C GLU A 44 8.07 -4.61 14.66
N ASN A 45 7.86 -5.63 13.84
CA ASN A 45 7.93 -5.50 12.39
C ASN A 45 6.83 -4.58 11.85
N ILE A 46 7.20 -3.67 10.94
CA ILE A 46 6.26 -2.74 10.29
C ILE A 46 6.11 -3.09 8.81
N LEU A 47 4.87 -3.34 8.38
CA LEU A 47 4.51 -3.50 6.98
C LEU A 47 3.20 -2.75 6.72
N PHE A 48 3.19 -1.84 5.75
CA PHE A 48 2.00 -1.15 5.28
C PHE A 48 2.16 -0.74 3.82
N SER A 49 1.06 -0.34 3.18
CA SER A 49 1.08 0.15 1.80
C SER A 49 0.52 1.57 1.75
N PRO A 50 1.35 2.59 1.46
CA PRO A 50 0.90 3.97 1.34
C PRO A 50 -0.23 4.14 0.33
N LEU A 51 -0.15 3.43 -0.81
CA LEU A 51 -1.18 3.46 -1.85
C LEU A 51 -2.53 2.94 -1.34
N SER A 52 -2.51 1.82 -0.63
CA SER A 52 -3.70 1.23 0.01
C SER A 52 -4.39 2.22 0.95
N ILE A 53 -3.62 2.88 1.81
CA ILE A 53 -4.14 3.89 2.73
C ILE A 53 -4.63 5.13 1.97
N ALA A 54 -3.90 5.61 0.97
CA ALA A 54 -4.33 6.76 0.17
C ALA A 54 -5.65 6.49 -0.58
N LEU A 55 -5.86 5.28 -1.09
CA LEU A 55 -7.14 4.87 -1.69
C LEU A 55 -8.27 4.85 -0.65
N ALA A 56 -8.01 4.32 0.55
CA ALA A 56 -8.98 4.34 1.64
C ALA A 56 -9.35 5.79 2.06
N MET A 57 -8.36 6.66 2.18
CA MET A 57 -8.55 8.08 2.49
C MET A 57 -9.31 8.81 1.38
N GLY A 58 -9.02 8.54 0.12
CA GLY A 58 -9.78 9.09 -1.01
C GLY A 58 -11.25 8.66 -1.01
N MET A 59 -11.54 7.41 -0.64
CA MET A 59 -12.92 6.94 -0.46
C MET A 59 -13.63 7.67 0.70
N MET A 60 -12.93 7.94 1.81
CA MET A 60 -13.47 8.74 2.92
C MET A 60 -13.69 10.20 2.50
N GLU A 61 -12.75 10.79 1.74
CA GLU A 61 -12.84 12.15 1.23
C GLU A 61 -14.07 12.35 0.34
N LEU A 62 -14.38 11.38 -0.54
CA LEU A 62 -15.57 11.41 -1.38
C LEU A 62 -16.87 11.40 -0.58
N GLY A 63 -16.91 10.70 0.55
CA GLY A 63 -18.10 10.60 1.40
C GLY A 63 -18.26 11.78 2.36
N ALA A 64 -17.17 12.51 2.62
CA ALA A 64 -17.15 13.64 3.54
C ALA A 64 -17.52 14.96 2.86
N GLN A 65 -17.98 15.93 3.65
CA GLN A 65 -18.23 17.31 3.22
C GLN A 65 -17.77 18.31 4.29
N GLY A 66 -17.74 19.60 3.93
CA GLY A 66 -17.49 20.69 4.88
C GLY A 66 -16.11 20.61 5.54
N SER A 67 -16.07 20.81 6.86
CA SER A 67 -14.82 20.75 7.64
C SER A 67 -14.18 19.37 7.61
N THR A 68 -14.98 18.29 7.66
CA THR A 68 -14.47 16.91 7.64
C THR A 68 -13.71 16.62 6.35
N GLN A 69 -14.27 16.99 5.20
CA GLN A 69 -13.57 16.84 3.92
C GLN A 69 -12.31 17.71 3.87
N LYS A 70 -12.40 18.96 4.38
CA LYS A 70 -11.26 19.88 4.40
C LYS A 70 -10.09 19.34 5.23
N GLU A 71 -10.35 18.74 6.39
CA GLU A 71 -9.30 18.14 7.22
C GLU A 71 -8.63 16.96 6.52
N ILE A 72 -9.42 16.06 5.90
CA ILE A 72 -8.85 14.95 5.12
C ILE A 72 -7.94 15.48 4.02
N ARG A 73 -8.41 16.45 3.23
CA ARG A 73 -7.61 17.06 2.15
C ARG A 73 -6.33 17.70 2.67
N HIS A 74 -6.42 18.47 3.74
CA HIS A 74 -5.27 19.13 4.34
C HIS A 74 -4.22 18.11 4.82
N SER A 75 -4.65 17.08 5.55
CA SER A 75 -3.76 16.01 6.04
C SER A 75 -3.12 15.19 4.94
N MET A 76 -3.80 15.03 3.80
CA MET A 76 -3.28 14.33 2.63
C MET A 76 -2.42 15.22 1.71
N GLY A 77 -2.31 16.52 2.00
CA GLY A 77 -1.56 17.47 1.17
C GLY A 77 -2.30 17.93 -0.10
N TYR A 78 -3.64 17.81 -0.13
CA TYR A 78 -4.48 18.07 -1.32
C TYR A 78 -5.07 19.49 -1.36
N ASP A 79 -4.57 20.41 -0.54
CA ASP A 79 -5.08 21.79 -0.45
C ASP A 79 -4.91 22.58 -1.76
N SER A 80 -3.78 22.37 -2.44
CA SER A 80 -3.45 23.03 -3.70
C SER A 80 -4.28 22.49 -4.87
N LEU A 81 -4.70 21.22 -4.79
CA LEU A 81 -5.46 20.54 -5.81
C LEU A 81 -6.89 21.03 -5.86
N LYS A 82 -7.46 21.07 -7.06
CA LYS A 82 -8.83 21.53 -7.31
C LYS A 82 -9.58 20.49 -8.12
N ASN A 83 -10.91 20.53 -8.06
CA ASN A 83 -11.78 19.75 -8.95
C ASN A 83 -11.61 18.22 -8.92
N GLY A 84 -11.11 17.64 -7.82
CA GLY A 84 -11.03 16.17 -7.70
C GLY A 84 -9.82 15.53 -8.39
N GLU A 85 -8.75 16.29 -8.66
CA GLU A 85 -7.52 15.80 -9.31
C GLU A 85 -6.92 14.59 -8.58
N GLU A 86 -6.96 14.58 -7.24
CA GLU A 86 -6.51 13.47 -6.40
C GLU A 86 -7.18 12.12 -6.76
N PHE A 87 -8.47 12.12 -7.10
CA PHE A 87 -9.18 10.88 -7.41
C PHE A 87 -8.77 10.30 -8.76
N SER A 88 -8.45 11.17 -9.72
CA SER A 88 -7.99 10.74 -11.05
C SER A 88 -6.59 10.12 -10.94
N PHE A 89 -5.71 10.75 -10.18
CA PHE A 89 -4.38 10.21 -9.87
C PHE A 89 -4.45 8.86 -9.17
N LEU A 90 -5.22 8.76 -8.07
CA LEU A 90 -5.35 7.50 -7.32
C LEU A 90 -5.89 6.36 -8.21
N LYS A 91 -6.83 6.66 -9.10
CA LYS A 91 -7.33 5.71 -10.08
C LYS A 91 -6.24 5.27 -11.06
N GLU A 92 -5.52 6.22 -11.66
CA GLU A 92 -4.47 5.93 -12.64
C GLU A 92 -3.32 5.13 -12.02
N PHE A 93 -2.86 5.54 -10.84
CA PHE A 93 -1.79 4.87 -10.13
C PHE A 93 -2.20 3.46 -9.69
N SER A 94 -3.43 3.28 -9.18
CA SER A 94 -3.96 1.94 -8.88
C SER A 94 -4.01 1.05 -10.12
N ASN A 95 -4.38 1.57 -11.30
CA ASN A 95 -4.43 0.79 -12.54
C ASN A 95 -3.03 0.43 -13.04
N MET A 96 -2.08 1.36 -12.95
CA MET A 96 -0.68 1.14 -13.34
C MET A 96 -0.07 0.02 -12.51
N VAL A 97 -0.24 0.09 -11.20
CA VAL A 97 0.37 -0.86 -10.26
C VAL A 97 -0.31 -2.24 -10.29
N THR A 98 -1.59 -2.31 -10.67
CA THR A 98 -2.33 -3.59 -10.81
C THR A 98 -2.35 -4.13 -12.25
N ALA A 99 -1.68 -3.45 -13.19
CA ALA A 99 -1.56 -3.92 -14.56
C ALA A 99 -0.90 -5.31 -14.58
N LYS A 100 -1.42 -6.20 -15.43
CA LYS A 100 -0.92 -7.57 -15.52
C LYS A 100 0.51 -7.55 -16.05
N GLU A 101 1.46 -7.76 -15.14
CA GLU A 101 2.85 -7.97 -15.49
C GLU A 101 3.19 -9.45 -15.32
N SER A 102 4.08 -9.97 -16.17
CA SER A 102 4.50 -11.37 -16.09
C SER A 102 5.39 -11.66 -14.87
N GLN A 103 5.92 -10.60 -14.23
CA GLN A 103 6.99 -10.67 -13.24
C GLN A 103 6.51 -10.42 -11.80
N TYR A 104 5.39 -9.73 -11.59
CA TYR A 104 4.76 -9.61 -10.27
C TYR A 104 3.23 -9.59 -10.38
N VAL A 105 2.59 -9.86 -9.25
CA VAL A 105 1.17 -9.74 -9.05
C VAL A 105 0.95 -8.75 -7.93
N MET A 106 0.31 -7.62 -8.24
CA MET A 106 -0.27 -6.74 -7.24
C MET A 106 -1.78 -6.76 -7.36
N LYS A 107 -2.46 -6.97 -6.23
CA LYS A 107 -3.91 -6.90 -6.12
C LYS A 107 -4.27 -5.86 -5.08
N ILE A 108 -5.21 -5.02 -5.43
CA ILE A 108 -5.82 -4.05 -4.52
C ILE A 108 -7.31 -4.31 -4.54
N ALA A 109 -7.91 -4.36 -3.36
CA ALA A 109 -9.33 -4.60 -3.19
C ALA A 109 -9.90 -3.58 -2.23
N ASN A 110 -10.89 -2.84 -2.72
CA ASN A 110 -11.62 -1.84 -1.98
C ASN A 110 -13.07 -2.29 -1.84
N SER A 111 -13.61 -2.20 -0.63
CA SER A 111 -15.05 -2.34 -0.44
C SER A 111 -15.57 -1.50 0.70
N LEU A 112 -16.79 -1.03 0.50
CA LEU A 112 -17.61 -0.43 1.52
C LEU A 112 -18.70 -1.42 1.92
N PHE A 113 -18.78 -1.74 3.21
CA PHE A 113 -19.85 -2.52 3.80
C PHE A 113 -20.79 -1.55 4.53
N VAL A 114 -22.08 -1.61 4.20
CA VAL A 114 -23.10 -0.66 4.62
C VAL A 114 -24.24 -1.39 5.31
N GLN A 115 -24.75 -0.85 6.41
CA GLN A 115 -25.89 -1.46 7.10
C GLN A 115 -27.12 -1.54 6.20
N ASN A 116 -27.81 -2.68 6.23
CA ASN A 116 -29.07 -2.89 5.55
C ASN A 116 -30.10 -1.80 5.91
N GLY A 117 -30.72 -1.21 4.88
CA GLY A 117 -31.69 -0.13 5.04
C GLY A 117 -31.09 1.27 5.16
N PHE A 118 -29.76 1.40 5.26
CA PHE A 118 -29.10 2.70 5.19
C PHE A 118 -28.99 3.14 3.72
N HIS A 119 -29.58 4.29 3.40
CA HIS A 119 -29.55 4.80 2.03
C HIS A 119 -28.20 5.44 1.72
N VAL A 120 -27.58 5.01 0.62
CA VAL A 120 -26.32 5.57 0.11
C VAL A 120 -26.62 6.34 -1.17
N ASN A 121 -26.14 7.57 -1.26
CA ASN A 121 -26.30 8.42 -2.44
C ASN A 121 -25.75 7.72 -3.70
N GLU A 122 -26.56 7.64 -4.75
CA GLU A 122 -26.20 7.00 -6.01
C GLU A 122 -24.97 7.62 -6.69
N GLU A 123 -24.78 8.93 -6.58
CA GLU A 123 -23.60 9.61 -7.13
C GLU A 123 -22.32 9.12 -6.44
N PHE A 124 -22.36 8.99 -5.11
CA PHE A 124 -21.25 8.45 -4.34
C PHE A 124 -20.95 7.00 -4.76
N LEU A 125 -21.96 6.14 -4.94
CA LEU A 125 -21.78 4.76 -5.43
C LEU A 125 -21.10 4.74 -6.81
N GLN A 126 -21.51 5.64 -7.71
CA GLN A 126 -20.91 5.76 -9.05
C GLN A 126 -19.45 6.20 -8.97
N MET A 127 -19.12 7.17 -8.11
CA MET A 127 -17.75 7.64 -7.92
C MET A 127 -16.85 6.57 -7.27
N MET A 128 -17.36 5.83 -6.28
CA MET A 128 -16.66 4.70 -5.65
C MET A 128 -16.28 3.63 -6.67
N LYS A 129 -17.21 3.29 -7.57
CA LYS A 129 -16.94 2.36 -8.67
C LYS A 129 -15.95 2.96 -9.69
N LYS A 130 -16.12 4.24 -10.04
CA LYS A 130 -15.32 4.92 -11.07
C LYS A 130 -13.85 5.06 -10.67
N TYR A 131 -13.57 5.54 -9.46
CA TYR A 131 -12.22 5.90 -9.03
C TYR A 131 -11.50 4.79 -8.27
N PHE A 132 -12.23 4.00 -7.48
CA PHE A 132 -11.63 3.02 -6.56
C PHE A 132 -11.90 1.57 -6.94
N ASN A 133 -12.70 1.34 -7.99
CA ASN A 133 -13.22 0.03 -8.38
C ASN A 133 -13.85 -0.72 -7.17
N ALA A 134 -14.42 0.06 -6.24
CA ALA A 134 -14.87 -0.44 -4.95
C ALA A 134 -16.26 -1.06 -5.05
N ALA A 135 -16.43 -2.23 -4.43
CA ALA A 135 -17.76 -2.82 -4.26
C ALA A 135 -18.46 -2.20 -3.05
N VAL A 136 -19.76 -1.93 -3.17
CA VAL A 136 -20.60 -1.53 -2.04
C VAL A 136 -21.54 -2.68 -1.69
N ASN A 137 -21.35 -3.23 -0.50
CA ASN A 137 -22.03 -4.42 -0.01
C ASN A 137 -22.97 -4.03 1.12
N HIS A 138 -24.25 -4.37 1.00
CA HIS A 138 -25.19 -4.22 2.11
C HIS A 138 -25.12 -5.45 3.01
N VAL A 139 -24.99 -5.22 4.31
CA VAL A 139 -24.82 -6.24 5.35
C VAL A 139 -25.63 -5.90 6.58
N ASP A 140 -25.82 -6.88 7.47
CA ASP A 140 -26.41 -6.63 8.78
C ASP A 140 -25.33 -6.74 9.86
N PHE A 141 -24.81 -5.61 10.31
CA PHE A 141 -23.78 -5.52 11.34
C PHE A 141 -24.26 -6.01 12.71
N SER A 142 -25.57 -6.06 12.95
CA SER A 142 -26.11 -6.65 14.19
C SER A 142 -25.84 -8.16 14.29
N GLN A 143 -25.61 -8.83 13.15
CA GLN A 143 -25.16 -10.22 13.07
C GLN A 143 -23.63 -10.29 13.04
N ASN A 144 -23.00 -9.80 14.11
CA ASN A 144 -21.55 -9.57 14.22
C ASN A 144 -20.66 -10.75 13.74
N VAL A 145 -20.99 -11.99 14.10
CA VAL A 145 -20.24 -13.19 13.65
C VAL A 145 -20.40 -13.42 12.14
N ALA A 146 -21.62 -13.28 11.62
CA ALA A 146 -21.89 -13.49 10.20
C ALA A 146 -21.23 -12.42 9.33
N VAL A 147 -21.30 -11.15 9.73
CA VAL A 147 -20.68 -10.04 9.00
C VAL A 147 -19.16 -10.12 9.04
N ALA A 148 -18.54 -10.47 10.17
CA ALA A 148 -17.09 -10.66 10.26
C ALA A 148 -16.62 -11.79 9.32
N ASN A 149 -17.32 -12.93 9.33
CA ASN A 149 -17.02 -14.04 8.42
C ASN A 149 -17.20 -13.65 6.95
N TYR A 150 -18.24 -12.88 6.62
CA TYR A 150 -18.48 -12.41 5.26
C TYR A 150 -17.39 -11.45 4.78
N ILE A 151 -17.01 -10.47 5.60
CA ILE A 151 -15.94 -9.51 5.29
C ILE A 151 -14.61 -10.25 5.13
N ASN A 152 -14.23 -11.13 6.06
CA ASN A 152 -13.00 -11.91 5.94
C ASN A 152 -13.00 -12.78 4.68
N LYS A 153 -14.15 -13.40 4.35
CA LYS A 153 -14.23 -14.21 3.13
C LYS A 153 -14.07 -13.37 1.87
N TRP A 154 -14.64 -12.16 1.87
CA TRP A 154 -14.46 -11.21 0.79
C TRP A 154 -12.98 -10.79 0.66
N VAL A 155 -12.30 -10.49 1.77
CA VAL A 155 -10.87 -10.14 1.79
C VAL A 155 -10.01 -11.28 1.26
N GLU A 156 -10.24 -12.51 1.72
CA GLU A 156 -9.54 -13.72 1.26
C GLU A 156 -9.67 -13.88 -0.26
N ASN A 157 -10.89 -13.83 -0.78
CA ASN A 157 -11.16 -14.01 -2.22
C ASN A 157 -10.43 -12.96 -3.07
N ASN A 158 -10.22 -11.76 -2.54
CA ASN A 158 -9.55 -10.67 -3.23
C ASN A 158 -8.02 -10.62 -3.01
N THR A 159 -7.48 -11.38 -2.06
CA THR A 159 -6.05 -11.41 -1.70
C THR A 159 -5.40 -12.78 -1.88
N ASN A 160 -5.99 -13.66 -2.72
CA ASN A 160 -5.53 -15.03 -2.93
C ASN A 160 -5.46 -15.85 -1.62
N ASN A 161 -6.35 -15.59 -0.67
CA ASN A 161 -6.42 -16.22 0.65
C ASN A 161 -5.19 -16.00 1.54
N LEU A 162 -4.41 -14.94 1.29
CA LEU A 162 -3.21 -14.64 2.07
C LEU A 162 -3.45 -13.67 3.21
N VAL A 163 -4.40 -12.74 3.04
CA VAL A 163 -4.91 -11.91 4.15
C VAL A 163 -6.13 -12.61 4.72
N LYS A 164 -6.03 -13.01 5.99
CA LYS A 164 -7.07 -13.74 6.74
C LYS A 164 -7.36 -12.98 8.02
N ASP A 165 -8.53 -13.22 8.58
CA ASP A 165 -8.91 -12.74 9.91
C ASP A 165 -8.69 -11.22 10.09
N LEU A 166 -8.94 -10.44 9.04
CA LEU A 166 -8.77 -8.97 9.04
C LEU A 166 -9.65 -8.31 10.10
N VAL A 167 -10.87 -8.82 10.24
CA VAL A 167 -11.85 -8.35 11.22
C VAL A 167 -12.33 -9.54 12.06
N SER A 168 -12.94 -9.23 13.18
CA SER A 168 -13.47 -10.18 14.14
C SER A 168 -14.86 -9.74 14.59
N PRO A 169 -15.66 -10.64 15.19
CA PRO A 169 -17.01 -10.29 15.66
C PRO A 169 -17.03 -9.18 16.73
N ARG A 170 -15.88 -8.88 17.35
CA ARG A 170 -15.75 -7.82 18.35
C ARG A 170 -15.71 -6.42 17.74
N ASP A 171 -15.44 -6.34 16.43
CA ASP A 171 -15.28 -5.07 15.70
C ASP A 171 -16.64 -4.51 15.23
N PHE A 172 -17.73 -5.26 15.42
CA PHE A 172 -19.07 -4.93 14.94
C PHE A 172 -20.12 -5.04 16.03
N ASP A 173 -21.00 -4.05 16.06
CA ASP A 173 -22.19 -4.01 16.91
C ASP A 173 -23.37 -3.37 16.17
N ALA A 174 -24.50 -3.25 16.85
CA ALA A 174 -25.71 -2.65 16.29
C ALA A 174 -25.58 -1.15 15.95
N ALA A 175 -24.54 -0.47 16.43
CA ALA A 175 -24.26 0.94 16.14
C ALA A 175 -23.34 1.10 14.90
N THR A 176 -22.83 0.01 14.34
CA THR A 176 -22.00 0.05 13.15
C THR A 176 -22.86 0.21 11.89
N TYR A 177 -22.70 1.32 11.18
CA TYR A 177 -23.42 1.59 9.93
C TYR A 177 -22.56 1.42 8.67
N LEU A 178 -21.25 1.54 8.82
CA LEU A 178 -20.31 1.59 7.70
C LEU A 178 -18.97 0.98 8.10
N ALA A 179 -18.42 0.12 7.26
CA ALA A 179 -17.04 -0.35 7.36
C ALA A 179 -16.36 -0.22 6.00
N LEU A 180 -15.24 0.50 5.96
CA LEU A 180 -14.41 0.64 4.77
C LEU A 180 -13.24 -0.32 4.88
N ILE A 181 -13.13 -1.22 3.92
CA ILE A 181 -12.11 -2.26 3.86
C ILE A 181 -11.23 -2.03 2.64
N ASN A 182 -9.94 -1.85 2.89
CA ASN A 182 -8.92 -1.90 1.86
C ASN A 182 -7.97 -3.08 2.16
N ALA A 183 -7.69 -3.88 1.14
CA ALA A 183 -6.72 -4.96 1.22
C ALA A 183 -5.77 -4.91 0.02
N VAL A 184 -4.48 -5.15 0.28
CA VAL A 184 -3.42 -5.18 -0.72
C VAL A 184 -2.66 -6.49 -0.63
N TYR A 185 -2.29 -7.02 -1.79
CA TYR A 185 -1.43 -8.18 -1.91
C TYR A 185 -0.38 -7.91 -2.99
N PHE A 186 0.88 -8.20 -2.66
CA PHE A 186 2.00 -8.10 -3.59
C PHE A 186 2.79 -9.41 -3.58
N LYS A 187 3.13 -9.90 -4.78
CA LYS A 187 4.08 -10.99 -4.98
C LYS A 187 4.86 -10.77 -6.25
N GLY A 188 6.13 -10.40 -6.12
CA GLY A 188 7.10 -10.37 -7.20
C GLY A 188 7.89 -11.66 -7.31
N ASN A 189 8.33 -11.98 -8.52
CA ASN A 189 9.47 -12.87 -8.73
C ASN A 189 10.69 -11.98 -8.92
N TRP A 190 11.76 -12.24 -8.17
CA TRP A 190 13.05 -11.61 -8.43
C TRP A 190 13.46 -11.77 -9.89
N LYS A 191 13.97 -10.70 -10.50
CA LYS A 191 14.53 -10.74 -11.85
C LYS A 191 15.70 -11.72 -11.94
N SER A 192 16.53 -11.76 -10.89
CA SER A 192 17.56 -12.79 -10.66
C SER A 192 17.22 -13.59 -9.40
N GLN A 193 16.80 -14.84 -9.59
CA GLN A 193 16.32 -15.69 -8.50
C GLN A 193 17.45 -16.26 -7.65
N PHE A 194 17.20 -16.32 -6.34
CA PHE A 194 18.04 -17.07 -5.41
C PHE A 194 17.89 -18.58 -5.66
N ARG A 195 19.02 -19.26 -5.76
CA ARG A 195 19.08 -20.73 -5.88
C ARG A 195 18.83 -21.38 -4.51
N PRO A 196 17.81 -22.24 -4.34
CA PRO A 196 17.52 -22.86 -3.05
C PRO A 196 18.70 -23.63 -2.44
N GLU A 197 19.55 -24.23 -3.27
CA GLU A 197 20.76 -24.94 -2.85
C GLU A 197 21.83 -24.06 -2.19
N ASN A 198 21.76 -22.74 -2.38
CA ASN A 198 22.65 -21.79 -1.75
C ASN A 198 22.13 -21.28 -0.39
N THR A 199 20.89 -21.61 -0.03
CA THR A 199 20.30 -21.19 1.24
C THR A 199 20.89 -22.00 2.39
N ARG A 200 21.34 -21.32 3.45
CA ARG A 200 21.95 -21.94 4.63
C ARG A 200 21.41 -21.32 5.91
N THR A 201 21.45 -22.07 7.00
CA THR A 201 21.12 -21.53 8.32
C THR A 201 22.20 -20.54 8.77
N PHE A 202 21.78 -19.33 9.17
CA PHE A 202 22.63 -18.29 9.75
C PHE A 202 22.00 -17.74 11.03
N SER A 203 22.83 -17.28 11.96
CA SER A 203 22.37 -16.45 13.08
C SER A 203 21.97 -15.07 12.58
N PHE A 204 20.80 -14.59 12.99
CA PHE A 204 20.38 -13.19 12.86
C PHE A 204 20.31 -12.61 14.26
N THR A 205 21.16 -11.62 14.53
CA THR A 205 21.19 -10.87 15.79
C THR A 205 20.20 -9.72 15.68
N LYS A 206 19.20 -9.70 16.55
CA LYS A 206 18.25 -8.58 16.65
C LYS A 206 18.89 -7.39 17.36
N ASP A 207 18.21 -6.26 17.32
CA ASP A 207 18.67 -5.03 18.00
C ASP A 207 18.71 -5.17 19.53
N ASP A 208 17.96 -6.13 20.11
CA ASP A 208 18.01 -6.50 21.54
C ASP A 208 19.15 -7.49 21.89
N GLU A 209 20.08 -7.72 20.94
CA GLU A 209 21.20 -8.65 21.00
C GLU A 209 20.82 -10.14 21.04
N SER A 210 19.53 -10.49 21.03
CA SER A 210 19.10 -11.89 20.95
C SER A 210 19.33 -12.47 19.56
N GLU A 211 19.67 -13.76 19.50
CA GLU A 211 19.92 -14.46 18.24
C GLU A 211 18.79 -15.43 17.89
N VAL A 212 18.49 -15.50 16.60
CA VAL A 212 17.60 -16.51 16.01
C VAL A 212 18.24 -17.13 14.77
N GLN A 213 18.05 -18.44 14.58
CA GLN A 213 18.52 -19.13 13.37
C GLN A 213 17.51 -18.97 12.24
N ILE A 214 17.93 -18.41 11.10
CA ILE A 214 17.07 -18.18 9.93
C ILE A 214 17.65 -18.80 8.65
N PRO A 215 16.80 -19.16 7.66
CA PRO A 215 17.26 -19.60 6.34
C PRO A 215 17.76 -18.40 5.52
N MET A 216 19.06 -18.15 5.51
CA MET A 216 19.69 -17.07 4.78
C MET A 216 19.92 -17.46 3.32
N MET A 217 19.29 -16.72 2.40
CA MET A 217 19.47 -16.90 0.96
C MET A 217 20.76 -16.25 0.48
N TYR A 218 21.37 -16.77 -0.60
CA TYR A 218 22.60 -16.21 -1.18
C TYR A 218 22.59 -16.25 -2.71
N GLN A 219 23.01 -15.14 -3.32
CA GLN A 219 23.38 -15.06 -4.72
C GLN A 219 24.47 -14.01 -4.95
N GLN A 220 25.16 -14.11 -6.07
CA GLN A 220 26.01 -13.06 -6.61
C GLN A 220 25.43 -12.67 -7.97
N GLY A 221 25.11 -11.38 -8.15
CA GLY A 221 24.39 -10.89 -9.32
C GLY A 221 24.59 -9.39 -9.52
N GLU A 222 23.96 -8.85 -10.56
CA GLU A 222 23.94 -7.42 -10.84
C GLU A 222 22.79 -6.76 -10.07
N PHE A 223 23.14 -5.81 -9.20
CA PHE A 223 22.21 -5.04 -8.38
C PHE A 223 22.58 -3.57 -8.41
N TYR A 224 21.62 -2.70 -8.11
CA TYR A 224 21.95 -1.30 -7.84
C TYR A 224 22.38 -1.19 -6.38
N TYR A 225 23.56 -0.61 -6.17
CA TYR A 225 24.19 -0.50 -4.86
C TYR A 225 24.74 0.91 -4.65
N GLY A 226 24.56 1.43 -3.44
CA GLY A 226 25.14 2.69 -3.00
C GLY A 226 25.52 2.67 -1.52
N GLU A 227 26.53 3.46 -1.19
CA GLU A 227 26.94 3.75 0.19
C GLU A 227 26.63 5.20 0.50
N PHE A 228 26.09 5.44 1.69
CA PHE A 228 25.64 6.75 2.14
C PHE A 228 26.17 7.03 3.54
N SER A 229 26.50 8.28 3.83
CA SER A 229 26.94 8.70 5.18
C SER A 229 25.78 8.60 6.17
N ASP A 230 26.04 8.04 7.36
CA ASP A 230 25.09 8.01 8.46
C ASP A 230 25.01 9.34 9.24
N GLY A 231 25.88 10.31 8.91
CA GLY A 231 25.98 11.61 9.56
C GLY A 231 26.89 11.68 10.79
N SER A 232 27.45 10.55 11.24
CA SER A 232 28.36 10.49 12.40
C SER A 232 29.75 11.09 12.12
N ASN A 233 30.19 11.06 10.85
CA ASN A 233 31.55 11.40 10.39
C ASN A 233 32.66 10.53 11.00
N GLU A 234 32.29 9.37 11.56
CA GLU A 234 33.26 8.41 12.08
C GLU A 234 33.89 7.57 10.96
N ALA A 235 35.06 7.00 11.22
CA ALA A 235 35.68 6.06 10.29
C ALA A 235 34.79 4.81 10.18
N GLY A 236 34.14 4.63 9.03
CA GLY A 236 33.15 3.58 8.81
C GLY A 236 31.68 3.99 9.03
N GLY A 237 31.41 5.28 9.30
CA GLY A 237 30.06 5.84 9.46
C GLY A 237 29.28 5.90 8.14
N ILE A 238 28.91 4.73 7.62
CA ILE A 238 28.14 4.56 6.39
C ILE A 238 27.01 3.54 6.59
N TYR A 239 25.97 3.67 5.79
CA TYR A 239 24.98 2.62 5.57
C TYR A 239 24.91 2.25 4.09
N GLN A 240 24.42 1.04 3.82
CA GLN A 240 24.32 0.48 2.48
C GLN A 240 22.87 0.54 2.01
N VAL A 241 22.67 0.87 0.73
CA VAL A 241 21.39 0.75 0.04
C VAL A 241 21.57 -0.23 -1.12
N LEU A 242 20.75 -1.29 -1.12
CA LEU A 242 20.74 -2.33 -2.15
C LEU A 242 19.33 -2.43 -2.73
N GLU A 243 19.19 -2.18 -4.04
CA GLU A 243 17.93 -2.35 -4.77
C GLU A 243 17.96 -3.65 -5.56
N ILE A 244 16.96 -4.51 -5.34
CA ILE A 244 16.83 -5.83 -5.96
C ILE A 244 15.59 -5.82 -6.87
N PRO A 245 15.76 -5.87 -8.20
CA PRO A 245 14.65 -5.87 -9.17
C PRO A 245 13.95 -7.22 -9.32
#